data_AF-A0A531LTY7-F1
#
_entry.id   AF-A0A531LTY7-F1
#
_cell.length_a   1.000
_cell.length_b   1.000
_cell.length_c   1.000
_cell.angle_alpha   90.00
_cell.angle_beta   90.00
_cell.angle_gamma   90.00
#
_symmetry.space_group_name_H-M   'P 1'
#
loop_
_entity.id
_entity.type
_entity.pdbx_description
1 polymer ?
#
loop_
_entity_poly.entity_id
_entity_poly.type
_entity_poly.pdbx_seq_one_letter_code
_entity_poly.pdbx_strand_id
1 'polypeptide(L)'
;YRTPWGLSVRMVGENPRAADSAGVSVIATRFQAVILGGALMGLAGAFLSMAQFNAFTFGVVSGRGWVAIALVVFGRWDPWRSAGAALLFAFVDALQLRMQASGLGHIPYEAFLMLPFIFTIVA
;
A
#
# COMPACT_ATOMS: atom_id res chain seq x y z
N TYR A 1 -9.00 -9.81 -11.83
CA TYR A 1 -9.87 -11.00 -11.63
C TYR A 1 -10.22 -11.73 -12.92
N ARG A 2 -9.58 -11.44 -14.06
CA ARG A 2 -9.92 -12.05 -15.37
C ARG A 2 -8.86 -13.05 -15.86
N THR A 3 -7.81 -13.29 -15.07
CA THR A 3 -6.72 -14.21 -15.42
C THR A 3 -6.87 -15.52 -14.65
N PRO A 4 -6.47 -16.66 -15.24
CA PRO A 4 -6.56 -17.98 -14.60
C PRO A 4 -5.89 -18.00 -13.21
N TRP A 5 -4.72 -17.35 -13.11
CA TRP A 5 -3.96 -17.25 -11.86
C TRP A 5 -4.73 -16.50 -10.75
N GLY A 6 -5.41 -15.40 -11.08
CA GLY A 6 -6.18 -14.63 -10.09
C GLY A 6 -7.41 -15.37 -9.57
N LEU A 7 -8.03 -16.23 -10.39
CA LEU A 7 -9.13 -17.10 -9.97
C LEU A 7 -8.61 -18.22 -9.05
N SER A 8 -7.46 -18.82 -9.38
CA SER A 8 -6.82 -19.85 -8.56
C SER A 8 -6.47 -19.34 -7.16
N VAL A 9 -5.92 -18.13 -7.04
CA VAL A 9 -5.59 -17.53 -5.74
C VAL A 9 -6.85 -17.35 -4.87
N ARG A 10 -7.97 -16.91 -5.45
CA ARG A 10 -9.22 -16.71 -4.71
C ARG A 10 -9.87 -18.04 -4.31
N MET A 11 -9.91 -19.01 -5.21
CA MET A 11 -10.44 -20.36 -4.91
C MET A 11 -9.66 -21.03 -3.78
N VAL A 12 -8.33 -20.89 -3.77
CA VAL A 12 -7.47 -21.39 -2.68
C VAL A 12 -7.76 -20.69 -1.34
N GLY A 13 -8.15 -19.40 -1.39
CA GLY A 13 -8.54 -18.62 -0.21
C GLY A 13 -9.92 -18.97 0.34
N GLU A 14 -10.90 -19.24 -0.52
CA GLU A 14 -12.28 -19.58 -0.12
C GLU A 14 -12.42 -21.05 0.30
N ASN A 15 -11.91 -22.00 -0.49
CA ASN A 15 -11.97 -23.42 -0.14
C ASN A 15 -10.76 -24.21 -0.70
N PRO A 16 -9.73 -24.46 0.13
CA PRO A 16 -8.52 -25.15 -0.32
C PRO A 16 -8.77 -26.61 -0.73
N ARG A 17 -9.78 -27.29 -0.16
CA ARG A 17 -10.10 -28.68 -0.53
C ARG A 17 -10.74 -28.77 -1.91
N ALA A 18 -11.56 -27.79 -2.27
CA ALA A 18 -12.16 -27.71 -3.60
C ALA A 18 -11.11 -27.39 -4.67
N ALA A 19 -10.15 -26.51 -4.37
CA ALA A 19 -9.05 -26.17 -5.27
C ALA A 19 -8.16 -27.37 -5.60
N ASP A 20 -7.85 -28.21 -4.60
CA ASP A 20 -7.02 -29.41 -4.77
C ASP A 20 -7.74 -30.47 -5.63
N SER A 21 -9.06 -30.62 -5.44
CA SER A 21 -9.89 -31.51 -6.26
C SER A 21 -10.01 -31.07 -7.73
N ALA A 22 -9.83 -29.77 -8.00
CA ALA A 22 -9.82 -29.20 -9.34
C ALA A 22 -8.43 -29.27 -10.02
N GLY A 23 -7.42 -29.87 -9.36
CA GLY A 23 -6.06 -30.01 -9.89
C GLY A 23 -5.16 -28.79 -9.70
N VAL A 24 -5.58 -27.80 -8.89
CA VAL A 24 -4.78 -26.61 -8.58
C VAL A 24 -3.95 -26.85 -7.32
N SER A 25 -2.62 -26.77 -7.43
CA SER A 25 -1.73 -26.94 -6.28
C SER A 25 -1.86 -25.77 -5.30
N VAL A 26 -2.53 -26.03 -4.18
CA VAL A 26 -2.80 -25.05 -3.10
C VAL A 26 -1.50 -24.48 -2.54
N ILE A 27 -0.51 -25.34 -2.28
CA ILE A 27 0.77 -24.97 -1.66
C ILE A 27 1.55 -24.03 -2.58
N ALA A 28 1.69 -24.37 -3.86
CA ALA A 28 2.43 -23.55 -4.81
C ALA A 28 1.76 -22.19 -5.00
N THR A 29 0.44 -22.16 -5.12
CA THR A 29 -0.33 -20.92 -5.27
C THR A 29 -0.16 -19.99 -4.05
N ARG A 30 -0.15 -20.54 -2.83
CA ARG A 30 0.10 -19.78 -1.59
C ARG A 30 1.54 -19.24 -1.55
N PHE A 31 2.53 -20.08 -1.88
CA PHE A 31 3.92 -19.65 -1.91
C PHE A 31 4.14 -18.53 -2.93
N GLN A 32 3.57 -18.64 -4.13
CA GLN A 32 3.64 -17.59 -5.14
C GLN A 32 3.02 -16.28 -4.64
N ALA A 33 1.86 -16.34 -4.00
CA ALA A 33 1.21 -15.15 -3.45
C ALA A 33 2.05 -14.47 -2.36
N VAL A 34 2.64 -15.25 -1.44
CA VAL A 34 3.50 -14.72 -0.36
C VAL A 34 4.80 -14.15 -0.91
N ILE A 35 5.46 -14.83 -1.86
CA ILE A 35 6.70 -14.36 -2.47
C ILE A 35 6.46 -13.06 -3.23
N LEU A 36 5.41 -12.98 -4.04
CA LEU A 36 5.06 -11.76 -4.77
C LEU A 36 4.70 -10.61 -3.83
N GLY A 37 3.91 -10.87 -2.78
CA GLY A 37 3.58 -9.88 -1.76
C GLY A 37 4.82 -9.38 -1.01
N GLY A 38 5.71 -10.29 -0.61
CA GLY A 38 6.97 -9.98 0.03
C GLY A 38 7.91 -9.17 -0.85
N ALA A 39 8.02 -9.52 -2.13
CA ALA A 39 8.83 -8.77 -3.09
C ALA A 39 8.33 -7.33 -3.28
N LEU A 40 7.02 -7.13 -3.37
CA LEU A 40 6.42 -5.78 -3.46
C LEU A 40 6.66 -4.96 -2.19
N MET A 41 6.52 -5.57 -1.00
CA MET A 41 6.82 -4.91 0.27
C MET A 41 8.31 -4.55 0.39
N GLY A 42 9.21 -5.42 -0.08
CA GLY A 42 10.64 -5.16 -0.13
C GLY A 42 11.01 -4.00 -1.07
N LEU A 43 10.41 -3.96 -2.26
CA LEU A 43 10.59 -2.84 -3.20
C LEU A 43 10.11 -1.50 -2.61
N ALA A 44 8.99 -1.50 -1.89
CA ALA A 44 8.50 -0.31 -1.19
C ALA A 44 9.48 0.17 -0.10
N GLY A 45 10.08 -0.76 0.66
CA GLY A 45 11.11 -0.43 1.65
C GLY A 45 12.39 0.12 1.01
N ALA A 46 12.84 -0.46 -0.11
CA ALA A 46 14.00 0.02 -0.85
C ALA A 46 13.78 1.44 -1.41
N PHE A 47 12.57 1.74 -1.88
CA PHE A 47 12.20 3.09 -2.31
C PHE A 47 12.33 4.10 -1.17
N LEU A 48 11.92 3.74 0.05
CA LEU A 48 12.03 4.63 1.22
C LEU A 48 13.48 5.02 1.52
N SER A 49 14.40 4.06 1.44
CA SER A 49 15.83 4.28 1.72
C SER A 49 16.56 5.04 0.61
N MET A 50 16.21 4.80 -0.66
CA MET A 50 16.92 5.41 -1.80
C MET A 50 16.32 6.76 -2.24
N ALA A 51 15.00 6.84 -2.37
CA ALA A 51 14.37 7.97 -3.06
C ALA A 51 14.11 9.18 -2.14
N GLN A 52 13.86 8.97 -0.86
CA GLN A 52 13.34 10.05 -0.01
C GLN A 52 14.43 10.92 0.62
N PHE A 53 15.57 10.33 1.02
CA PHE A 53 16.61 11.07 1.74
C PHE A 53 18.01 10.98 1.13
N ASN A 54 18.23 10.17 0.08
CA ASN A 54 19.58 9.83 -0.45
C ASN A 54 20.60 9.38 0.64
N ALA A 55 20.12 9.10 1.86
CA ALA A 55 20.89 8.77 3.03
C ALA A 55 19.98 8.01 4.00
N PHE A 56 20.46 6.88 4.51
CA PHE A 56 19.72 6.10 5.51
C PHE A 56 19.77 6.82 6.86
N THR A 57 18.67 7.46 7.24
CA THR A 57 18.54 8.11 8.56
C THR A 57 17.74 7.22 9.50
N PHE A 58 18.16 7.13 10.77
CA PHE A 58 17.36 6.41 11.76
C PHE A 58 15.98 7.08 11.90
N GLY A 59 14.92 6.31 11.71
CA GLY A 59 13.55 6.82 11.77
C GLY A 59 12.92 7.22 10.43
N VAL A 60 13.48 6.87 9.26
CA VAL A 60 12.87 7.17 7.93
C VAL A 60 11.41 6.70 7.82
N VAL A 61 11.06 5.59 8.48
CA VAL A 61 9.68 5.09 8.52
C VAL A 61 8.75 6.00 9.33
N SER A 62 9.24 6.71 10.35
CA SER A 62 8.55 7.75 11.14
C SER A 62 7.03 7.56 11.32
N GLY A 63 6.59 6.35 11.69
CA GLY A 63 5.16 6.05 11.88
C GLY A 63 4.31 5.92 10.60
N ARG A 64 4.86 6.07 9.39
CA ARG A 64 4.17 5.98 8.07
C ARG A 64 3.42 4.66 7.82
N GLY A 65 3.60 3.65 8.67
CA GLY A 65 2.84 2.40 8.63
C GLY A 65 1.32 2.59 8.75
N TRP A 66 0.85 3.68 9.37
CA TRP A 66 -0.59 3.96 9.47
C TRP A 66 -1.24 4.22 8.09
N VAL A 67 -0.47 4.74 7.12
CA VAL A 67 -0.96 4.94 5.74
C VAL A 67 -1.36 3.61 5.11
N ALA A 68 -0.64 2.53 5.40
CA ALA A 68 -0.98 1.21 4.89
C ALA A 68 -2.37 0.75 5.38
N ILE A 69 -2.71 1.04 6.63
CA ILE A 69 -4.02 0.73 7.20
C ILE A 69 -5.11 1.53 6.48
N ALA A 70 -4.90 2.83 6.28
CA ALA A 70 -5.83 3.68 5.55
C ALA A 70 -6.08 3.18 4.11
N LEU A 71 -5.02 2.76 3.41
CA LEU A 71 -5.11 2.23 2.04
C LEU A 71 -5.90 0.92 1.94
N VAL A 72 -5.82 0.07 2.95
CA VAL A 72 -6.60 -1.18 3.00
C VAL A 72 -8.08 -0.88 3.22
N VAL A 73 -8.41 0.07 4.10
CA VAL A 73 -9.78 0.51 4.38
C VAL A 73 -10.42 1.11 3.12
N PHE A 74 -9.73 2.04 2.46
CA PHE A 74 -10.20 2.62 1.20
C PHE A 74 -10.28 1.62 0.05
N GLY A 75 -9.31 0.71 -0.01
CA GLY A 75 -9.24 -0.30 -1.04
C GLY A 75 -10.39 -1.30 -1.01
N ARG A 76 -11.03 -1.52 0.14
CA ARG A 76 -12.09 -2.54 0.32
C ARG A 76 -11.69 -3.90 -0.27
N TRP A 77 -10.43 -4.30 -0.10
CA TRP A 77 -9.83 -5.53 -0.67
C TRP A 77 -9.75 -5.59 -2.21
N ASP A 78 -10.12 -4.52 -2.92
CA ASP A 78 -9.94 -4.38 -4.36
C ASP A 78 -8.56 -3.78 -4.69
N PRO A 79 -7.70 -4.48 -5.45
CA PRO A 79 -6.34 -4.01 -5.76
C PRO A 79 -6.32 -2.67 -6.51
N TRP A 80 -7.29 -2.46 -7.41
CA TRP A 80 -7.37 -1.24 -8.21
C TRP A 80 -7.77 -0.03 -7.38
N ARG A 81 -8.68 -0.22 -6.42
CA ARG A 81 -9.11 0.83 -5.49
C ARG A 81 -7.97 1.18 -4.52
N SER A 82 -7.25 0.19 -3.99
CA SER A 82 -6.04 0.43 -3.18
C SER A 82 -4.96 1.18 -3.96
N ALA A 83 -4.74 0.86 -5.24
CA ALA A 83 -3.78 1.58 -6.07
C ALA A 83 -4.18 3.05 -6.28
N GLY A 84 -5.48 3.32 -6.52
CA GLY A 84 -6.01 4.69 -6.60
C GLY A 84 -5.84 5.47 -5.29
N ALA A 85 -6.14 4.83 -4.15
CA ALA A 85 -5.93 5.42 -2.83
C ALA A 85 -4.44 5.71 -2.56
N ALA A 86 -3.54 4.81 -2.97
CA ALA A 86 -2.10 4.98 -2.81
C ALA A 86 -1.58 6.17 -3.62
N LEU A 87 -2.12 6.37 -4.83
CA LEU A 87 -1.75 7.49 -5.70
C LEU A 87 -2.23 8.83 -5.13
N LEU A 88 -3.45 8.88 -4.58
CA LEU A 88 -3.95 10.05 -3.85
C LEU A 88 -3.08 10.38 -2.63
N PHE A 89 -2.74 9.38 -1.82
CA PHE A 89 -1.87 9.56 -0.65
C PHE A 89 -0.48 10.07 -1.03
N ALA A 90 0.14 9.48 -2.07
CA ALA A 90 1.44 9.92 -2.57
C ALA A 90 1.40 11.35 -3.12
N PHE A 91 0.30 11.73 -3.79
CA PHE A 91 0.11 13.09 -4.28
C PHE A 91 0.05 14.11 -3.13
N VAL A 92 -0.68 13.80 -2.05
CA VAL A 92 -0.75 14.66 -0.86
C VAL A 92 0.61 14.76 -0.15
N ASP A 93 1.33 13.65 0.03
CA ASP A 93 2.67 13.64 0.64
C ASP A 93 3.67 14.47 -0.19
N ALA A 94 3.64 14.35 -1.52
CA ALA A 94 4.49 15.15 -2.42
C ALA A 94 4.13 16.64 -2.39
N LEU A 95 2.83 16.98 -2.35
CA LEU A 95 2.36 18.36 -2.25
C LEU A 95 2.77 18.99 -0.92
N GLN A 96 2.68 18.24 0.19
CA GLN A 96 3.16 18.67 1.50
C GLN A 96 4.66 18.98 1.47
N LEU A 97 5.47 18.09 0.90
CA LEU A 97 6.91 18.28 0.80
C LEU A 97 7.26 19.52 -0.04
N ARG A 98 6.53 19.75 -1.14
CA ARG A 98 6.69 20.93 -2.00
C ARG A 98 6.30 22.22 -1.28
N MET A 99 5.21 22.20 -0.51
CA MET A 99 4.79 23.36 0.30
C MET A 99 5.79 23.69 1.40
N GLN A 100 6.32 22.68 2.11
CA GLN A 100 7.40 22.86 3.09
C GLN A 100 8.66 23.48 2.45
N ALA A 101 9.04 23.02 1.25
CA ALA A 101 10.19 23.55 0.53
C ALA A 101 10.00 25.00 0.02
N SER A 102 8.75 25.45 -0.15
CA SER A 102 8.43 26.79 -0.67
C SER A 102 8.39 27.92 0.39
N GLY A 103 8.64 27.61 1.66
CA GLY A 103 8.85 28.64 2.71
C GLY A 103 7.60 29.39 3.20
N LEU A 104 6.38 28.93 2.89
CA LEU A 104 5.14 29.45 3.49
C LEU A 104 4.98 28.92 4.95
N GLY A 105 5.83 29.43 5.84
CA GLY A 105 5.96 29.04 7.25
C GLY A 105 4.83 29.42 8.19
N HIS A 106 3.56 29.34 7.77
CA HIS A 106 2.40 29.72 8.59
C HIS A 106 1.33 28.63 8.74
N ILE A 107 1.57 27.41 8.25
CA ILE A 107 0.64 26.29 8.44
C ILE A 107 1.34 25.23 9.31
N PRO A 108 0.93 25.05 10.57
CA PRO A 108 1.52 24.07 11.49
C PRO A 108 1.41 22.64 10.95
N TYR A 109 2.44 21.83 11.21
CA TYR A 109 2.60 20.45 10.74
C TYR A 109 1.40 19.54 11.07
N GLU A 110 0.70 19.87 12.16
CA GLU A 110 -0.53 19.24 12.63
C GLU A 110 -1.69 19.35 11.63
N ALA A 111 -1.77 20.42 10.83
CA ALA A 111 -2.82 20.58 9.82
C ALA A 111 -2.65 19.61 8.64
N PHE A 112 -1.41 19.29 8.28
CA PHE A 112 -1.12 18.32 7.22
C PHE A 112 -1.29 16.86 7.69
N LEU A 113 -1.04 16.57 8.96
CA LEU A 113 -1.36 15.28 9.58
C LEU A 113 -2.88 14.97 9.59
N MET A 114 -3.73 15.99 9.52
CA MET A 114 -5.19 15.83 9.48
C MET A 114 -5.77 15.64 8.07
N LEU A 115 -5.09 16.08 7.01
CA LEU A 115 -5.55 15.92 5.62
C LEU A 115 -6.00 14.50 5.26
N PRO A 116 -5.24 13.45 5.61
CA PRO A 116 -5.67 12.10 5.30
C PRO A 116 -6.90 11.64 6.09
N PHE A 117 -7.13 12.18 7.29
CA PHE A 117 -8.33 11.92 8.09
C PHE A 117 -9.56 12.61 7.50
N ILE A 118 -9.42 13.84 7.00
CA ILE A 118 -10.51 14.55 6.33
C ILE A 118 -10.90 13.83 5.04
N PHE A 119 -9.92 13.33 4.28
CA PHE A 119 -10.19 12.56 3.06
C PHE A 119 -10.87 11.21 3.37
N THR A 120 -10.61 10.58 4.53
CA THR A 120 -11.34 9.36 4.97
C THR A 120 -12.76 9.65 5.42
N ILE A 121 -13.06 10.85 5.88
CA ILE A 121 -14.41 11.23 6.32
C ILE A 121 -15.31 11.61 5.14
N VAL A 122 -14.75 12.19 4.08
CA VAL A 122 -15.52 12.68 2.92
C VAL A 122 -15.82 11.59 1.88
N ALA A 123 -15.00 10.54 1.82
CA ALA A 123 -15.10 9.44 0.85
C ALA A 123 -15.89 8.24 1.40
#